data_AF-L0JT26-F1
#
_entry.id   AF-L0JT26-F1
#
_cell.length_a   1.000
_cell.length_b   1.000
_cell.length_c   1.000
_cell.angle_alpha   90.00
_cell.angle_beta   90.00
_cell.angle_gamma   90.00
#
_symmetry.space_group_name_H-M   'P 1'
#
loop_
_entity.id
_entity.type
_entity.pdbx_description
1 polymer ?
#
loop_
_entity_poly.entity_id
_entity_poly.type
_entity_poly.pdbx_seq_one_letter_code
_entity_poly.pdbx_strand_id
1 'polypeptide(L)'
;MPHADLHVHTTRSDGSLDLEAVPEAARRGGVEVVAVTDHDRVQPFDGPVVERDGVTLIHGIELRVETPGGQRLDLLGYGLEPSGDLEAILETIQENRIERGRAIVDCVESRLGIELDVTVDGGFGRPHIARAIEAHPDAEYDYQGAFDHLIGSDCPCYVPRDVPSFERGRAALAESCRLVSLAHPLRYRDPESALALAAALDAVELRYPYGRDVDRAPVERAIERHGLLVTGGSDAHDERIGVAGLSREAFERLELSVD
;
A
#
# COMPACT_ATOMS: atom_id res chain seq x y z
N MET A 1 6.46 2.59 22.21
CA MET A 1 5.71 1.88 21.16
C MET A 1 4.78 2.88 20.50
N PRO A 2 4.52 2.78 19.19
CA PRO A 2 3.54 3.64 18.54
C PRO A 2 2.15 3.44 19.17
N HIS A 3 1.32 4.47 19.08
CA HIS A 3 -0.10 4.43 19.42
C HIS A 3 -0.95 4.06 18.19
N ALA A 4 -0.55 4.52 17.01
CA ALA A 4 -1.25 4.30 15.76
C ALA A 4 -0.30 3.74 14.69
N ASP A 5 -0.73 2.71 13.96
CA ASP A 5 -0.08 2.19 12.76
C ASP A 5 -0.95 2.50 11.54
N LEU A 6 -0.52 3.44 10.71
CA LEU A 6 -1.34 3.98 9.63
C LEU A 6 -1.00 3.38 8.25
N HIS A 7 -0.35 2.23 8.19
CA HIS A 7 -0.02 1.60 6.91
C HIS A 7 0.02 0.08 7.07
N VAL A 8 -1.12 -0.57 6.83
CA VAL A 8 -1.30 -2.02 7.04
C VAL A 8 -2.09 -2.63 5.87
N HIS A 9 -1.57 -3.73 5.34
CA HIS A 9 -2.17 -4.52 4.26
C HIS A 9 -2.81 -5.80 4.79
N THR A 10 -3.88 -6.22 4.15
CA THR A 10 -4.63 -7.43 4.50
C THR A 10 -4.64 -8.44 3.35
N THR A 11 -5.32 -9.55 3.54
CA THR A 11 -5.66 -10.51 2.48
C THR A 11 -6.51 -9.90 1.36
N ARG A 12 -7.04 -8.68 1.55
CA ARG A 12 -7.62 -7.87 0.49
C ARG A 12 -6.58 -7.17 -0.38
N SER A 13 -5.29 -7.38 -0.25
CA SER A 13 -4.36 -7.04 -1.33
C SER A 13 -3.29 -8.11 -1.43
N ASP A 14 -2.08 -7.83 -0.99
CA ASP A 14 -0.96 -8.76 -0.95
C ASP A 14 -0.48 -9.07 0.47
N GLY A 15 -1.17 -8.57 1.49
CA GLY A 15 -0.98 -8.98 2.88
C GLY A 15 -1.48 -10.40 3.18
N SER A 16 -1.12 -10.92 4.35
CA SER A 16 -1.57 -12.22 4.86
C SER A 16 -2.51 -12.13 6.07
N LEU A 17 -2.76 -10.92 6.58
CA LEU A 17 -3.60 -10.67 7.73
C LEU A 17 -5.07 -10.55 7.28
N ASP A 18 -5.97 -11.38 7.80
CA ASP A 18 -7.40 -11.18 7.55
C ASP A 18 -7.91 -9.93 8.25
N LEU A 19 -8.88 -9.24 7.62
CA LEU A 19 -9.46 -8.03 8.18
C LEU A 19 -9.96 -8.22 9.63
N GLU A 20 -10.65 -9.33 9.89
CA GLU A 20 -11.19 -9.65 11.23
C GLU A 20 -10.09 -9.98 12.26
N ALA A 21 -8.87 -10.26 11.81
CA ALA A 21 -7.72 -10.50 12.68
C ALA A 21 -6.94 -9.21 13.03
N VAL A 22 -7.24 -8.08 12.37
CA VAL A 22 -6.56 -6.80 12.60
C VAL A 22 -6.63 -6.35 14.07
N PRO A 23 -7.78 -6.41 14.77
CA PRO A 23 -7.83 -5.98 16.18
C PRO A 23 -6.94 -6.83 17.11
N GLU A 24 -6.80 -8.13 16.85
CA GLU A 24 -5.89 -8.99 17.60
C GLU A 24 -4.43 -8.65 17.30
N ALA A 25 -4.08 -8.45 16.03
CA ALA A 25 -2.74 -8.02 15.64
C ALA A 25 -2.37 -6.66 16.28
N ALA A 26 -3.32 -5.72 16.35
CA ALA A 26 -3.15 -4.42 17.00
C ALA A 26 -2.83 -4.55 18.48
N ARG A 27 -3.59 -5.38 19.20
CA ARG A 27 -3.37 -5.68 20.62
C ARG A 27 -1.98 -6.29 20.87
N ARG A 28 -1.53 -7.20 20.00
CA ARG A 28 -0.16 -7.76 20.07
C ARG A 28 0.93 -6.72 19.76
N GLY A 29 0.68 -5.84 18.79
CA GLY A 29 1.56 -4.73 18.41
C GLY A 29 1.59 -3.58 19.42
N GLY A 30 0.63 -3.54 20.35
CA GLY A 30 0.50 -2.48 21.36
C GLY A 30 0.02 -1.15 20.78
N VAL A 31 -0.72 -1.18 19.66
CA VAL A 31 -1.35 -0.01 19.03
C VAL A 31 -2.86 -0.02 19.29
N GLU A 32 -3.45 1.17 19.40
CA GLU A 32 -4.89 1.38 19.61
C GLU A 32 -5.61 1.79 18.32
N VAL A 33 -4.85 2.25 17.31
CA VAL A 33 -5.40 2.71 16.03
C VAL A 33 -4.66 2.01 14.88
N VAL A 34 -5.40 1.53 13.89
CA VAL A 34 -4.86 0.93 12.68
C VAL A 34 -5.56 1.51 11.44
N ALA A 35 -4.81 1.98 10.45
CA ALA A 35 -5.37 2.23 9.12
C ALA A 35 -5.15 1.01 8.23
N VAL A 36 -6.23 0.48 7.65
CA VAL A 36 -6.14 -0.58 6.64
C VAL A 36 -6.06 0.08 5.27
N THR A 37 -4.94 -0.10 4.57
CA THR A 37 -4.56 0.65 3.37
C THR A 37 -4.19 -0.28 2.22
N ASP A 38 -5.03 -1.29 1.97
CA ASP A 38 -4.80 -2.27 0.91
C ASP A 38 -4.50 -1.64 -0.45
N HIS A 39 -3.57 -2.24 -1.20
CA HIS A 39 -3.19 -1.77 -2.53
C HIS A 39 -4.36 -1.77 -3.52
N ASP A 40 -4.75 -0.57 -3.95
CA ASP A 40 -5.79 -0.29 -4.94
C ASP A 40 -7.13 -0.99 -4.67
N ARG A 41 -7.41 -1.34 -3.41
CA ARG A 41 -8.68 -1.93 -2.98
C ARG A 41 -9.16 -1.33 -1.67
N VAL A 42 -10.46 -1.14 -1.58
CA VAL A 42 -11.14 -0.52 -0.44
C VAL A 42 -11.85 -1.59 0.37
N GLN A 43 -11.68 -1.61 1.68
CA GLN A 43 -12.37 -2.55 2.58
C GLN A 43 -13.87 -2.27 2.67
N PRO A 44 -14.72 -3.25 3.01
CA PRO A 44 -16.15 -3.02 3.17
C PRO A 44 -16.44 -2.45 4.58
N PHE A 45 -15.86 -1.29 4.91
CA PHE A 45 -16.15 -0.61 6.18
C PHE A 45 -17.47 0.15 6.10
N ASP A 46 -18.19 0.19 7.22
CA ASP A 46 -19.47 0.90 7.35
C ASP A 46 -19.30 2.43 7.51
N GLY A 47 -18.07 2.92 7.56
CA GLY A 47 -17.74 4.34 7.69
C GLY A 47 -16.24 4.61 7.56
N PRO A 48 -15.84 5.90 7.52
CA PRO A 48 -14.44 6.30 7.35
C PRO A 48 -13.55 5.93 8.54
N VAL A 49 -14.15 5.80 9.73
CA VAL A 49 -13.49 5.34 10.96
C VAL A 49 -14.50 4.46 11.70
N VAL A 50 -14.09 3.28 12.14
CA VAL A 50 -14.94 2.31 12.83
C VAL A 50 -14.23 1.74 14.04
N GLU A 51 -14.97 1.38 15.09
CA GLU A 51 -14.43 0.67 16.25
C GLU A 51 -14.67 -0.84 16.10
N ARG A 52 -13.62 -1.65 16.25
CA ARG A 52 -13.73 -3.11 16.30
C ARG A 52 -12.89 -3.68 17.43
N ASP A 53 -13.53 -4.42 18.34
CA ASP A 53 -12.91 -5.07 19.50
C ASP A 53 -11.95 -4.16 20.30
N GLY A 54 -12.34 -2.89 20.48
CA GLY A 54 -11.59 -1.88 21.24
C GLY A 54 -10.40 -1.28 20.49
N VAL A 55 -10.35 -1.43 19.17
CA VAL A 55 -9.35 -0.83 18.28
C VAL A 55 -10.06 0.08 17.28
N THR A 56 -9.56 1.29 17.13
CA THR A 56 -10.00 2.21 16.09
C THR A 56 -9.42 1.78 14.75
N LEU A 57 -10.27 1.40 13.80
CA LEU A 57 -9.88 1.10 12.43
C LEU A 57 -10.22 2.29 11.53
N ILE A 58 -9.20 2.80 10.83
CA ILE A 58 -9.36 3.86 9.83
C ILE A 58 -9.53 3.20 8.48
N HIS A 59 -10.59 3.59 7.78
CA HIS A 59 -10.80 3.19 6.41
C HIS A 59 -9.77 3.90 5.53
N GLY A 60 -8.88 3.14 4.91
CA GLY A 60 -7.86 3.69 4.04
C GLY A 60 -7.71 2.90 2.75
N ILE A 61 -6.78 3.38 1.93
CA ILE A 61 -6.36 2.77 0.68
C ILE A 61 -4.94 3.20 0.37
N GLU A 62 -4.14 2.33 -0.24
CA GLU A 62 -2.91 2.72 -0.89
C GLU A 62 -3.10 2.67 -2.41
N LEU A 63 -3.20 3.82 -3.05
CA LEU A 63 -3.40 3.95 -4.49
C LEU A 63 -2.06 4.24 -5.17
N ARG A 64 -1.64 3.37 -6.09
CA ARG A 64 -0.48 3.69 -6.94
C ARG A 64 -0.88 4.68 -8.02
N VAL A 65 0.01 5.62 -8.27
CA VAL A 65 -0.11 6.62 -9.33
C VAL A 65 1.18 6.72 -10.14
N GLU A 66 1.08 7.21 -11.37
CA GLU A 66 2.23 7.52 -12.22
C GLU A 66 2.43 9.03 -12.34
N THR A 67 3.65 9.47 -12.05
CA THR A 67 4.07 10.87 -12.18
C THR A 67 4.30 11.23 -13.65
N PRO A 68 4.30 12.54 -14.01
CA PRO A 68 4.65 12.96 -15.37
C PRO A 68 6.05 12.50 -15.83
N GLY A 69 6.97 12.24 -14.90
CA GLY A 69 8.31 11.70 -15.18
C GLY A 69 8.37 10.18 -15.31
N GLY A 70 7.23 9.46 -15.25
CA GLY A 70 7.15 8.01 -15.35
C GLY A 70 7.52 7.24 -14.08
N GLN A 71 7.95 7.93 -13.01
CA GLN A 71 8.09 7.31 -11.69
C GLN A 71 6.71 6.97 -11.13
N ARG A 72 6.57 5.79 -10.52
CA ARG A 72 5.35 5.38 -9.84
C ARG A 72 5.48 5.62 -8.34
N LEU A 73 4.46 6.24 -7.77
CA LEU A 73 4.37 6.58 -6.35
C LEU A 73 3.12 5.92 -5.77
N ASP A 74 3.12 5.75 -4.46
CA ASP A 74 1.96 5.28 -3.73
C ASP A 74 1.42 6.42 -2.84
N LEU A 75 0.11 6.64 -2.94
CA LEU A 75 -0.63 7.62 -2.16
C LEU A 75 -1.53 6.89 -1.16
N LEU A 76 -1.42 7.24 0.11
CA LEU A 76 -2.27 6.73 1.17
C LEU A 76 -3.46 7.68 1.34
N GLY A 77 -4.67 7.16 1.22
CA GLY A 77 -5.91 7.86 1.59
C GLY A 77 -6.40 7.36 2.95
N TYR A 78 -6.88 8.28 3.80
CA TYR A 78 -7.40 7.96 5.13
C TYR A 78 -8.78 8.57 5.37
N GLY A 79 -9.61 7.87 6.15
CA GLY A 79 -10.98 8.28 6.41
C GLY A 79 -11.82 8.20 5.13
N LEU A 80 -11.75 7.05 4.45
CA LEU A 80 -12.32 6.87 3.13
C LEU A 80 -13.86 6.77 3.15
N GLU A 81 -14.49 7.59 2.32
CA GLU A 81 -15.88 7.55 1.89
C GLU A 81 -15.91 7.39 0.35
N PRO A 82 -16.47 6.29 -0.20
CA PRO A 82 -16.39 6.02 -1.63
C PRO A 82 -16.99 7.14 -2.50
N SER A 83 -16.31 7.48 -3.60
CA SER A 83 -16.82 8.35 -4.66
C SER A 83 -16.82 7.60 -5.99
N GLY A 84 -17.70 8.01 -6.92
CA GLY A 84 -17.78 7.36 -8.23
C GLY A 84 -16.48 7.50 -9.05
N ASP A 85 -15.72 8.58 -8.83
CA ASP A 85 -14.44 8.81 -9.51
C ASP A 85 -13.35 7.87 -9.01
N LEU A 86 -13.29 7.63 -7.69
CA LEU A 86 -12.39 6.62 -7.13
C LEU A 86 -12.83 5.21 -7.57
N GLU A 87 -14.11 4.87 -7.48
CA GLU A 87 -14.64 3.58 -7.91
C GLU A 87 -14.26 3.24 -9.35
N ALA A 88 -14.44 4.17 -10.29
CA ALA A 88 -14.08 3.98 -11.70
C ALA A 88 -12.57 3.75 -11.91
N ILE A 89 -11.71 4.43 -11.14
CA ILE A 89 -10.26 4.20 -11.15
C ILE A 89 -9.95 2.78 -10.67
N LEU A 90 -10.55 2.36 -9.56
CA LEU A 90 -10.29 1.05 -8.97
C LEU A 90 -10.78 -0.08 -9.88
N GLU A 91 -11.96 0.06 -10.49
CA GLU A 91 -12.47 -0.89 -11.49
C GLU A 91 -11.47 -1.08 -12.64
N THR A 92 -10.99 0.01 -13.22
CA THR A 92 -9.99 -0.02 -14.30
C THR A 92 -8.69 -0.72 -13.85
N ILE A 93 -8.20 -0.40 -12.64
CA ILE A 93 -7.00 -1.05 -12.08
C ILE A 93 -7.25 -2.55 -11.90
N GLN A 94 -8.44 -2.95 -11.47
CA GLN A 94 -8.74 -4.35 -11.22
C GLN A 94 -8.84 -5.17 -12.51
N GLU A 95 -9.44 -4.63 -13.56
CA GLU A 95 -9.45 -5.25 -14.89
C GLU A 95 -8.01 -5.45 -15.40
N ASN A 96 -7.17 -4.40 -15.33
CA ASN A 96 -5.77 -4.48 -15.72
C ASN A 96 -4.98 -5.52 -14.91
N ARG A 97 -5.22 -5.63 -13.60
CA ARG A 97 -4.56 -6.62 -12.74
C ARG A 97 -4.87 -8.05 -13.17
N ILE A 98 -6.11 -8.34 -13.60
CA ILE A 98 -6.50 -9.66 -14.05
C ILE A 98 -5.83 -10.00 -15.38
N GLU A 99 -5.90 -9.10 -16.36
CA GLU A 99 -5.28 -9.29 -17.68
C GLU A 99 -3.78 -9.49 -17.57
N ARG A 100 -3.13 -8.60 -16.82
CA ARG A 100 -1.69 -8.65 -16.55
C ARG A 100 -1.32 -9.91 -15.76
N GLY A 101 -2.08 -10.26 -14.74
CA GLY A 101 -1.84 -11.43 -13.90
C GLY A 101 -1.78 -12.70 -14.74
N ARG A 102 -2.75 -12.89 -15.64
CA ARG A 102 -2.77 -14.01 -16.60
C ARG A 102 -1.53 -14.02 -17.48
N ALA A 103 -1.19 -12.88 -18.08
CA ALA A 103 -0.01 -12.79 -18.95
C ALA A 103 1.32 -13.14 -18.23
N ILE A 104 1.44 -12.79 -16.95
CA ILE A 104 2.64 -13.12 -16.15
C ILE A 104 2.65 -14.61 -15.81
N VAL A 105 1.51 -15.17 -15.38
CA VAL A 105 1.38 -16.61 -15.08
C VAL A 105 1.70 -17.43 -16.32
N ASP A 106 1.10 -17.13 -17.47
CA ASP A 106 1.36 -17.82 -18.74
C ASP A 106 2.85 -17.80 -19.10
N CYS A 107 3.52 -16.64 -18.91
CA CYS A 107 4.95 -16.51 -19.16
C CYS A 107 5.80 -17.35 -18.20
N VAL A 108 5.46 -17.36 -16.90
CA VAL A 108 6.17 -18.12 -15.88
C VAL A 108 6.01 -19.62 -16.13
N GLU A 109 4.78 -20.08 -16.29
CA GLU A 109 4.45 -21.50 -16.57
C GLU A 109 5.16 -21.98 -17.83
N SER A 110 5.13 -21.20 -18.91
CA SER A 110 5.84 -21.54 -20.14
C SER A 110 7.36 -21.62 -19.97
N ARG A 111 7.95 -20.81 -19.10
CA ARG A 111 9.41 -20.77 -18.89
C ARG A 111 9.90 -21.87 -17.97
N LEU A 112 9.12 -22.18 -16.94
CA LEU A 112 9.48 -23.20 -15.95
C LEU A 112 8.99 -24.60 -16.36
N GLY A 113 8.02 -24.69 -17.28
CA GLY A 113 7.41 -25.96 -17.65
C GLY A 113 6.56 -26.56 -16.51
N ILE A 114 5.93 -25.71 -15.70
CA ILE A 114 5.08 -26.08 -14.56
C ILE A 114 3.69 -25.45 -14.70
N GLU A 115 2.72 -25.91 -13.89
CA GLU A 115 1.41 -25.29 -13.73
C GLU A 115 1.29 -24.77 -12.29
N LEU A 116 1.06 -23.47 -12.11
CA LEU A 116 1.03 -22.85 -10.78
C LEU A 116 -0.30 -23.05 -10.04
N ASP A 117 -1.36 -23.46 -10.76
CA ASP A 117 -2.73 -23.64 -10.24
C ASP A 117 -3.25 -22.43 -9.43
N VAL A 118 -2.96 -21.23 -9.93
CA VAL A 118 -3.38 -19.97 -9.31
C VAL A 118 -4.64 -19.44 -9.95
N THR A 119 -5.57 -18.97 -9.11
CA THR A 119 -6.72 -18.20 -9.57
C THR A 119 -6.34 -16.73 -9.70
N VAL A 120 -6.42 -16.19 -10.92
CA VAL A 120 -6.15 -14.76 -11.18
C VAL A 120 -7.46 -13.97 -11.12
N ASP A 121 -7.65 -13.22 -10.05
CA ASP A 121 -8.82 -12.40 -9.77
C ASP A 121 -8.45 -10.99 -9.24
N GLY A 122 -9.42 -10.28 -8.64
CA GLY A 122 -9.18 -8.98 -8.04
C GLY A 122 -8.13 -9.05 -6.93
N GLY A 123 -7.26 -8.06 -6.84
CA GLY A 123 -6.13 -8.02 -5.88
C GLY A 123 -4.94 -8.89 -6.25
N PHE A 124 -5.07 -9.78 -7.25
CA PHE A 124 -3.96 -10.59 -7.72
C PHE A 124 -2.77 -9.73 -8.19
N GLY A 125 -1.57 -10.24 -7.99
CA GLY A 125 -0.33 -9.48 -8.14
C GLY A 125 0.91 -10.37 -8.09
N ARG A 126 2.08 -9.77 -8.36
CA ARG A 126 3.36 -10.50 -8.38
C ARG A 126 3.69 -11.23 -7.06
N PRO A 127 3.39 -10.69 -5.86
CA PRO A 127 3.58 -11.44 -4.61
C PRO A 127 2.85 -12.78 -4.58
N HIS A 128 1.63 -12.86 -5.12
CA HIS A 128 0.87 -14.11 -5.23
C HIS A 128 1.58 -15.13 -6.13
N ILE A 129 2.11 -14.66 -7.26
CA ILE A 129 2.88 -15.50 -8.18
C ILE A 129 4.17 -15.99 -7.52
N ALA A 130 4.90 -15.13 -6.81
CA ALA A 130 6.12 -15.51 -6.10
C ALA A 130 5.84 -16.56 -5.00
N ARG A 131 4.75 -16.42 -4.23
CA ARG A 131 4.31 -17.43 -3.26
C ARG A 131 3.94 -18.76 -3.94
N ALA A 132 3.26 -18.72 -5.07
CA ALA A 132 2.90 -19.92 -5.82
C ALA A 132 4.13 -20.64 -6.39
N ILE A 133 5.12 -19.88 -6.90
CA ILE A 133 6.40 -20.43 -7.33
C ILE A 133 7.12 -21.10 -6.14
N GLU A 134 7.28 -20.40 -5.02
CA GLU A 134 7.95 -20.93 -3.83
C GLU A 134 7.28 -22.18 -3.26
N ALA A 135 5.95 -22.27 -3.34
CA ALA A 135 5.18 -23.42 -2.87
C ALA A 135 5.19 -24.61 -3.84
N HIS A 136 5.56 -24.41 -5.11
CA HIS A 136 5.50 -25.46 -6.12
C HIS A 136 6.68 -26.44 -6.00
N PRO A 137 6.45 -27.76 -5.92
CA PRO A 137 7.50 -28.74 -5.62
C PRO A 137 8.62 -28.81 -6.66
N ASP A 138 8.30 -28.50 -7.93
CA ASP A 138 9.26 -28.53 -9.05
C ASP A 138 9.82 -27.15 -9.42
N ALA A 139 9.48 -26.09 -8.67
CA ALA A 139 10.01 -24.76 -8.93
C ALA A 139 11.38 -24.56 -8.26
N GLU A 140 12.30 -23.92 -8.99
CA GLU A 140 13.69 -23.72 -8.56
C GLU A 140 13.91 -22.43 -7.75
N TYR A 141 12.90 -21.58 -7.63
CA TYR A 141 13.01 -20.24 -7.05
C TYR A 141 12.24 -20.14 -5.74
N ASP A 142 12.89 -19.57 -4.72
CA ASP A 142 12.18 -19.05 -3.55
C ASP A 142 11.45 -17.74 -3.88
N TYR A 143 10.74 -17.17 -2.90
CA TYR A 143 9.98 -15.94 -3.11
C TYR A 143 10.84 -14.80 -3.70
N GLN A 144 12.06 -14.61 -3.19
CA GLN A 144 12.95 -13.54 -3.65
C GLN A 144 13.53 -13.85 -5.05
N GLY A 145 13.93 -15.09 -5.29
CA GLY A 145 14.43 -15.57 -6.58
C GLY A 145 13.40 -15.39 -7.70
N ALA A 146 12.10 -15.55 -7.41
CA ALA A 146 11.05 -15.25 -8.37
C ALA A 146 11.11 -13.77 -8.83
N PHE A 147 11.26 -12.83 -7.90
CA PHE A 147 11.42 -11.41 -8.21
C PHE A 147 12.74 -11.10 -8.92
N ASP A 148 13.83 -11.75 -8.54
CA ASP A 148 15.15 -11.46 -9.11
C ASP A 148 15.30 -11.97 -10.55
N HIS A 149 14.57 -13.05 -10.92
CA HIS A 149 14.81 -13.75 -12.18
C HIS A 149 13.63 -13.79 -13.14
N LEU A 150 12.38 -13.73 -12.67
CA LEU A 150 11.21 -13.97 -13.51
C LEU A 150 10.28 -12.76 -13.61
N ILE A 151 9.88 -12.18 -12.47
CA ILE A 151 8.75 -11.23 -12.41
C ILE A 151 9.12 -9.81 -11.92
N GLY A 152 10.38 -9.58 -11.53
CA GLY A 152 10.90 -8.25 -11.20
C GLY A 152 10.83 -7.28 -12.38
N SER A 153 10.96 -5.98 -12.14
CA SER A 153 10.67 -4.95 -13.15
C SER A 153 11.53 -5.00 -14.42
N ASP A 154 12.68 -5.66 -14.36
CA ASP A 154 13.60 -5.87 -15.49
C ASP A 154 13.62 -7.34 -15.95
N CYS A 155 12.73 -8.18 -15.41
CA CYS A 155 12.73 -9.61 -15.64
C CYS A 155 11.82 -10.01 -16.81
N PRO A 156 12.01 -11.22 -17.38
CA PRO A 156 11.41 -11.58 -18.66
C PRO A 156 9.88 -11.75 -18.66
N CYS A 157 9.26 -11.99 -17.50
CA CYS A 157 7.81 -12.07 -17.35
C CYS A 157 7.22 -10.80 -16.74
N TYR A 158 7.96 -9.70 -16.70
CA TYR A 158 7.41 -8.44 -16.28
C TYR A 158 6.45 -7.88 -17.33
N VAL A 159 5.22 -7.67 -16.90
CA VAL A 159 4.25 -6.83 -17.61
C VAL A 159 4.04 -5.58 -16.76
N PRO A 160 4.07 -4.36 -17.32
CA PRO A 160 3.76 -3.15 -16.56
C PRO A 160 2.28 -3.12 -16.16
N ARG A 161 1.99 -2.52 -15.00
CA ARG A 161 0.62 -2.22 -14.57
C ARG A 161 0.21 -0.86 -15.12
N ASP A 162 -1.03 -0.72 -15.56
CA ASP A 162 -1.62 0.57 -15.88
C ASP A 162 -2.17 1.18 -14.59
N VAL A 163 -1.84 2.44 -14.34
CA VAL A 163 -2.22 3.17 -13.13
C VAL A 163 -2.65 4.59 -13.50
N PRO A 164 -3.51 5.23 -12.70
CA PRO A 164 -3.89 6.62 -12.94
C PRO A 164 -2.67 7.55 -12.87
N SER A 165 -2.76 8.70 -13.53
CA SER A 165 -1.78 9.76 -13.33
C SER A 165 -1.86 10.28 -11.89
N PHE A 166 -0.76 10.86 -11.40
CA PHE A 166 -0.69 11.50 -10.08
C PHE A 166 -1.87 12.47 -9.85
N GLU A 167 -2.15 13.34 -10.82
CA GLU A 167 -3.26 14.29 -10.68
C GLU A 167 -4.64 13.63 -10.62
N ARG A 168 -4.88 12.59 -11.42
CA ARG A 168 -6.15 11.87 -11.43
C ARG A 168 -6.35 11.10 -10.12
N GLY A 169 -5.33 10.37 -9.67
CA GLY A 169 -5.37 9.61 -8.42
C GLY A 169 -5.50 10.52 -7.19
N ARG A 170 -4.70 11.58 -7.12
CA ARG A 170 -4.77 12.57 -6.04
C ARG A 170 -6.15 13.24 -5.97
N ALA A 171 -6.71 13.66 -7.10
CA ALA A 171 -8.02 14.31 -7.13
C ALA A 171 -9.13 13.37 -6.62
N ALA A 172 -9.13 12.11 -7.07
CA ALA A 172 -10.10 11.12 -6.60
C ALA A 172 -9.95 10.82 -5.09
N LEU A 173 -8.72 10.70 -4.60
CA LEU A 173 -8.49 10.53 -3.16
C LEU A 173 -8.90 11.75 -2.35
N ALA A 174 -8.66 12.98 -2.84
CA ALA A 174 -9.08 14.20 -2.15
C ALA A 174 -10.60 14.36 -2.06
N GLU A 175 -11.36 13.78 -3.00
CA GLU A 175 -12.83 13.72 -2.94
C GLU A 175 -13.32 12.62 -1.98
N SER A 176 -12.60 11.50 -1.90
CA SER A 176 -13.02 10.32 -1.14
C SER A 176 -12.40 10.19 0.25
N CYS A 177 -11.36 10.92 0.60
CA CYS A 177 -10.61 10.74 1.84
C CYS A 177 -10.49 12.06 2.59
N ARG A 178 -10.48 11.97 3.92
CA ARG A 178 -10.23 13.11 4.82
C ARG A 178 -8.79 13.61 4.74
N LEU A 179 -7.85 12.73 4.39
CA LEU A 179 -6.42 13.03 4.33
C LEU A 179 -5.72 12.18 3.27
N VAL A 180 -4.84 12.80 2.48
CA VAL A 180 -4.00 12.14 1.47
C VAL A 180 -2.52 12.33 1.79
N SER A 181 -1.77 11.23 1.83
CA SER A 181 -0.35 11.20 2.19
C SER A 181 0.52 10.55 1.12
N LEU A 182 1.73 11.06 0.90
CA LEU A 182 2.75 10.31 0.15
C LEU A 182 3.31 9.17 1.02
N ALA A 183 3.27 7.93 0.52
CA ALA A 183 3.84 6.76 1.19
C ALA A 183 5.37 6.70 1.03
N HIS A 184 6.07 6.31 2.11
CA HIS A 184 7.47 5.89 2.18
C HIS A 184 8.42 6.53 1.15
N PRO A 185 8.58 7.88 1.16
CA PRO A 185 9.23 8.63 0.08
C PRO A 185 10.67 8.21 -0.23
N LEU A 186 11.41 7.70 0.77
CA LEU A 186 12.82 7.29 0.60
C LEU A 186 12.99 5.87 0.01
N ARG A 187 11.91 5.18 -0.36
CA ARG A 187 11.96 3.93 -1.15
C ARG A 187 12.08 4.19 -2.65
N TYR A 188 11.62 5.35 -3.11
CA TYR A 188 11.57 5.66 -4.53
C TYR A 188 12.97 5.85 -5.12
N ARG A 189 13.08 5.61 -6.42
CA ARG A 189 14.33 5.80 -7.17
C ARG A 189 14.78 7.25 -7.14
N ASP A 190 13.83 8.17 -7.19
CA ASP A 190 14.03 9.62 -7.08
C ASP A 190 13.13 10.19 -5.97
N PRO A 191 13.60 10.16 -4.70
CA PRO A 191 12.87 10.72 -3.57
C PRO A 191 12.66 12.23 -3.65
N GLU A 192 13.59 12.98 -4.27
CA GLU A 192 13.46 14.44 -4.38
C GLU A 192 12.28 14.82 -5.26
N SER A 193 12.15 14.18 -6.42
CA SER A 193 10.99 14.37 -7.30
C SER A 193 9.69 13.90 -6.66
N ALA A 194 9.71 12.82 -5.88
CA ALA A 194 8.53 12.36 -5.13
C ALA A 194 8.11 13.39 -4.06
N LEU A 195 9.06 13.89 -3.27
CA LEU A 195 8.81 14.89 -2.22
C LEU A 195 8.37 16.24 -2.79
N ALA A 196 8.81 16.61 -3.98
CA ALA A 196 8.30 17.82 -4.66
C ALA A 196 6.80 17.75 -4.96
N LEU A 197 6.29 16.55 -5.28
CA LEU A 197 4.85 16.32 -5.50
C LEU A 197 4.05 16.28 -4.19
N ALA A 198 4.67 15.97 -3.06
CA ALA A 198 4.02 16.01 -1.75
C ALA A 198 3.48 17.42 -1.41
N ALA A 199 3.99 18.48 -2.04
CA ALA A 199 3.46 19.83 -1.92
C ALA A 199 1.98 19.99 -2.32
N ALA A 200 1.42 19.03 -3.07
CA ALA A 200 0.02 18.99 -3.47
C ALA A 200 -0.84 18.07 -2.57
N LEU A 201 -0.26 17.50 -1.51
CA LEU A 201 -0.89 16.55 -0.60
C LEU A 201 -1.02 17.16 0.80
N ASP A 202 -1.74 16.47 1.69
CA ASP A 202 -1.95 16.90 3.07
C ASP A 202 -0.81 16.46 3.99
N ALA A 203 -0.21 15.31 3.68
CA ALA A 203 0.77 14.66 4.54
C ALA A 203 1.87 13.92 3.78
N VAL A 204 2.89 13.51 4.54
CA VAL A 204 3.93 12.59 4.07
C VAL A 204 4.32 11.62 5.17
N GLU A 205 4.57 10.38 4.78
CA GLU A 205 5.01 9.35 5.70
C GLU A 205 6.48 9.57 6.11
N LEU A 206 6.71 9.77 7.41
CA LEU A 206 8.04 9.95 7.99
C LEU A 206 8.48 8.72 8.78
N ARG A 207 7.54 8.07 9.49
CA ARG A 207 7.82 6.93 10.37
C ARG A 207 7.58 5.64 9.61
N TYR A 208 8.61 5.19 8.90
CA TYR A 208 8.60 3.96 8.10
C TYR A 208 9.86 3.10 8.38
N PRO A 209 9.74 1.76 8.44
CA PRO A 209 10.86 0.85 8.68
C PRO A 209 11.61 0.48 7.38
N TYR A 210 12.53 1.33 6.92
CA TYR A 210 13.26 1.13 5.65
C TYR A 210 14.19 -0.10 5.58
N GLY A 211 14.33 -0.89 6.66
CA GLY A 211 15.24 -2.03 6.73
C GLY A 211 16.74 -1.67 6.64
N ARG A 212 17.06 -0.37 6.62
CA ARG A 212 18.40 0.20 6.57
C ARG A 212 18.39 1.57 7.23
N ASP A 213 19.57 2.05 7.61
CA ASP A 213 19.72 3.45 8.03
C ASP A 213 19.45 4.38 6.84
N VAL A 214 18.55 5.33 7.04
CA VAL A 214 18.20 6.35 6.05
C VAL A 214 18.28 7.75 6.66
N ASP A 215 18.73 8.71 5.86
CA ASP A 215 18.62 10.12 6.22
C ASP A 215 17.18 10.60 5.98
N ARG A 216 16.49 11.01 7.05
CA ARG A 216 15.11 11.52 7.01
C ARG A 216 15.05 13.03 6.77
N ALA A 217 16.18 13.73 6.79
CA ALA A 217 16.22 15.17 6.63
C ALA A 217 15.56 15.68 5.33
N PRO A 218 15.59 14.99 4.17
CA PRO A 218 14.83 15.39 2.99
C PRO A 218 13.31 15.46 3.26
N VAL A 219 12.77 14.47 3.97
CA VAL A 219 11.33 14.41 4.32
C VAL A 219 10.98 15.49 5.33
N GLU A 220 11.80 15.67 6.36
CA GLU A 220 11.63 16.72 7.38
C GLU A 220 11.64 18.13 6.75
N ARG A 221 12.56 18.38 5.80
CA ARG A 221 12.57 19.64 5.04
C ARG A 221 11.33 19.81 4.17
N ALA A 222 10.77 18.75 3.61
CA ALA A 222 9.55 18.83 2.82
C ALA A 222 8.34 19.14 3.73
N ILE A 223 8.27 18.50 4.89
CA ILE A 223 7.27 18.78 5.94
C ILE A 223 7.28 20.26 6.31
N GLU A 224 8.44 20.81 6.69
CA GLU A 224 8.56 22.22 7.06
C GLU A 224 8.24 23.18 5.91
N ARG A 225 8.71 22.86 4.70
CA ARG A 225 8.56 23.71 3.51
C ARG A 225 7.11 23.81 3.04
N HIS A 226 6.38 22.71 3.11
CA HIS A 226 5.04 22.60 2.54
C HIS A 226 3.93 22.57 3.61
N GLY A 227 4.28 22.57 4.89
CA GLY A 227 3.31 22.53 5.99
C GLY A 227 2.58 21.19 6.09
N LEU A 228 3.24 20.09 5.70
CA LEU A 228 2.62 18.77 5.65
C LEU A 228 2.40 18.19 7.04
N LEU A 229 1.30 17.46 7.21
CA LEU A 229 1.11 16.57 8.34
C LEU A 229 2.06 15.38 8.24
N VAL A 230 2.29 14.73 9.38
CA VAL A 230 3.19 13.57 9.49
C VAL A 230 2.38 12.30 9.70
N THR A 231 2.52 11.36 8.78
CA THR A 231 1.98 10.00 8.90
C THR A 231 3.10 8.98 9.18
N GLY A 232 2.71 7.74 9.44
CA GLY A 232 3.62 6.67 9.77
C GLY A 232 2.91 5.34 9.95
N GLY A 233 3.46 4.29 9.35
CA GLY A 233 3.02 2.94 9.58
C GLY A 233 4.12 1.92 9.32
N SER A 234 3.79 0.66 9.55
CA SER A 234 4.70 -0.46 9.39
C SER A 234 4.83 -0.92 7.94
N ASP A 235 3.85 -0.61 7.08
CA ASP A 235 3.69 -1.22 5.74
C ASP A 235 3.63 -2.74 5.87
N ALA A 236 2.93 -3.20 6.91
CA ALA A 236 2.85 -4.60 7.26
C ALA A 236 2.04 -5.36 6.20
N HIS A 237 2.65 -6.42 5.68
CA HIS A 237 2.02 -7.42 4.83
C HIS A 237 1.86 -8.76 5.56
N ASP A 238 2.24 -8.82 6.83
CA ASP A 238 2.14 -9.98 7.71
C ASP A 238 1.31 -9.66 8.96
N GLU A 239 1.30 -10.56 9.94
CA GLU A 239 0.57 -10.37 11.18
C GLU A 239 1.23 -9.39 12.19
N ARG A 240 2.40 -8.84 11.85
CA ARG A 240 3.20 -8.02 12.76
C ARG A 240 3.04 -6.54 12.44
N ILE A 241 2.01 -5.94 13.05
CA ILE A 241 1.78 -4.50 13.00
C ILE A 241 2.34 -3.78 14.24
N GLY A 242 2.42 -2.44 14.19
CA GLY A 242 2.92 -1.60 15.29
C GLY A 242 4.45 -1.52 15.38
N VAL A 243 5.18 -1.97 14.35
CA VAL A 243 6.66 -1.85 14.29
C VAL A 243 7.10 -0.40 14.08
N ALA A 244 6.30 0.36 13.33
CA ALA A 244 6.43 1.80 13.13
C ALA A 244 5.04 2.43 13.22
N GLY A 245 4.99 3.74 13.41
CA GLY A 245 3.74 4.43 13.62
C GLY A 245 3.90 5.77 14.33
N LEU A 246 2.77 6.36 14.72
CA LEU A 246 2.70 7.65 15.40
C LEU A 246 2.52 7.52 16.91
N SER A 247 2.98 8.52 17.66
CA SER A 247 2.52 8.71 19.05
C SER A 247 1.07 9.19 19.06
N ARG A 248 0.41 9.08 20.23
CA ARG A 248 -0.97 9.59 20.41
C ARG A 248 -1.10 11.06 20.01
N GLU A 249 -0.22 11.92 20.51
CA GLU A 249 -0.21 13.36 20.20
C GLU A 249 -0.01 13.64 18.70
N ALA A 250 0.80 12.84 18.01
CA ALA A 250 0.98 12.99 16.57
C ALA A 250 -0.24 12.52 15.77
N PHE A 251 -0.89 11.45 16.23
CA PHE A 251 -2.12 10.95 15.62
C PHE A 251 -3.29 11.92 15.80
N GLU A 252 -3.47 12.50 16.99
CA GLU A 252 -4.55 13.47 17.28
C GLU A 252 -4.50 14.70 16.36
N ARG A 253 -3.31 15.09 15.88
CA ARG A 253 -3.14 16.18 14.90
C ARG A 253 -3.68 15.88 13.50
N LEU A 254 -3.97 14.61 13.19
CA LEU A 254 -4.52 14.21 11.90
C LEU A 254 -6.05 14.38 11.84
N GLU A 255 -6.71 14.59 12.97
CA GLU A 255 -8.17 14.76 13.06
C GLU A 255 -8.98 13.58 12.46
N LEU A 256 -8.40 12.36 12.49
CA LEU A 256 -9.00 11.11 12.01
C LEU A 256 -9.81 10.38 13.11
N SER A 257 -10.72 11.09 13.79
CA SER A 257 -11.56 10.53 14.86
C SER A 257 -12.97 10.13 14.41
N VAL A 258 -13.60 9.22 15.16
CA VAL A 258 -15.03 8.92 15.07
C VAL A 258 -15.81 10.15 15.56
N ASP A 259 -16.77 10.63 14.77
CA ASP A 259 -17.71 11.70 15.15
C ASP A 259 -18.73 11.25 16.20
#